data_AF-A0A3M1JBK2-F1
#
_entry.id   AF-A0A3M1JBK2-F1
#
_cell.length_a   1.000
_cell.length_b   1.000
_cell.length_c   1.000
_cell.angle_alpha   90.00
_cell.angle_beta   90.00
_cell.angle_gamma   90.00
#
_symmetry.space_group_name_H-M   'P 1'
#
loop_
_entity.id
_entity.type
_entity.pdbx_description
1 polymer ?
#
loop_
_entity_poly.entity_id
_entity_poly.type
_entity_poly.pdbx_seq_one_letter_code
_entity_poly.pdbx_strand_id
1 'polypeptide(L)' 'GVPLWQAIRDLERYFDVNIEVTEAAMLECTLQVSKYQQPKLEEMLDILRFSLDFEVERQEEQIILRGGTCQ' A
#
# COMPACT_ATOMS: atom_id res chain seq x y z
N GLY A 1 -2.86 -12.22 8.66
CA GLY A 1 -2.64 -10.94 7.98
C GLY A 1 -1.59 -11.11 6.91
N VAL A 2 -1.46 -10.14 6.02
CA VAL A 2 -0.47 -10.11 4.94
C VAL A 2 0.50 -8.96 5.23
N PRO A 3 1.82 -9.15 5.19
CA PRO A 3 2.74 -8.04 5.40
C PRO A 3 2.61 -7.01 4.27
N LEU A 4 2.78 -5.72 4.59
CA LEU A 4 2.61 -4.63 3.63
C LEU A 4 3.50 -4.82 2.40
N TRP A 5 4.77 -5.22 2.56
CA TRP A 5 5.67 -5.45 1.42
C TRP A 5 5.09 -6.42 0.40
N GLN A 6 4.38 -7.45 0.87
CA GLN A 6 3.78 -8.44 -0.02
C GLN A 6 2.57 -7.85 -0.73
N ALA A 7 1.75 -7.07 -0.01
CA ALA A 7 0.60 -6.37 -0.61
C ALA A 7 1.04 -5.34 -1.66
N ILE A 8 2.09 -4.56 -1.37
CA ILE A 8 2.66 -3.60 -2.33
C ILE A 8 3.12 -4.33 -3.61
N ARG A 9 3.92 -5.39 -3.47
CA ARG A 9 4.39 -6.17 -4.62
C ARG A 9 3.23 -6.77 -5.45
N ASP A 10 2.16 -7.20 -4.78
CA ASP A 10 0.98 -7.71 -5.47
C ASP A 10 0.20 -6.60 -6.19
N LEU A 11 0.11 -5.40 -5.62
CA LEU A 11 -0.50 -4.23 -6.27
C LEU A 11 0.31 -3.76 -7.49
N GLU A 12 1.64 -3.63 -7.35
CA GLU A 12 2.55 -3.27 -8.44
C GLU A 12 2.37 -4.19 -9.64
N ARG A 13 2.38 -5.51 -9.39
CA ARG A 13 2.21 -6.52 -10.44
C ARG A 13 0.81 -6.53 -11.05
N TYR A 14 -0.23 -6.34 -10.24
CA TYR A 14 -1.62 -6.44 -10.71
C TYR A 14 -2.03 -5.21 -11.54
N PHE A 15 -1.56 -4.02 -11.14
CA PHE A 15 -1.92 -2.75 -11.78
C PHE A 15 -0.84 -2.19 -12.71
N ASP A 16 0.32 -2.84 -12.82
CA ASP A 16 1.47 -2.40 -13.61
C ASP A 16 1.93 -0.98 -13.21
N VAL A 17 2.16 -0.80 -11.90
CA VAL A 17 2.61 0.46 -11.29
C VAL A 17 3.87 0.25 -10.45
N ASN A 18 4.61 1.33 -10.21
CA ASN A 18 5.76 1.34 -9.29
C ASN A 18 5.34 2.04 -7.98
N ILE A 19 5.56 1.38 -6.83
CA ILE A 19 5.18 1.92 -5.52
C ILE A 19 6.41 1.97 -4.60
N GLU A 20 6.81 3.17 -4.22
CA GLU A 20 7.86 3.41 -3.24
C GLU A 20 7.26 3.60 -1.84
N VAL A 21 7.85 2.96 -0.83
CA VAL A 21 7.50 3.16 0.59
C VAL A 21 8.69 3.80 1.28
N THR A 22 8.54 5.02 1.80
CA THR A 22 9.68 5.75 2.38
C THR A 22 10.09 5.22 3.76
N GLU A 23 9.16 4.64 4.51
CA GLU A 23 9.38 4.11 5.84
C GLU A 23 9.51 2.58 5.80
N ALA A 24 10.75 2.09 5.77
CA ALA A 24 11.04 0.65 5.71
C ALA A 24 10.39 -0.16 6.85
N ALA A 25 10.19 0.45 8.03
CA ALA A 25 9.52 -0.21 9.16
C ALA A 25 8.07 -0.59 8.86
N MET A 26 7.39 0.12 7.95
CA MET A 26 6.02 -0.19 7.59
C MET A 26 5.87 -1.43 6.71
N LEU A 27 6.92 -1.80 5.99
CA LEU A 27 6.91 -2.97 5.11
C LEU A 27 6.56 -4.25 5.88
N GLU A 28 6.91 -4.32 7.17
CA GLU A 28 6.61 -5.42 8.07
C GLU A 28 5.22 -5.32 8.73
N CYS A 29 4.46 -4.22 8.53
CA CYS A 29 3.12 -4.08 9.08
C CYS A 29 2.21 -5.19 8.53
N THR A 30 1.55 -5.90 9.43
CA THR A 30 0.64 -6.98 9.06
C THR A 30 -0.76 -6.43 8.83
N LEU A 31 -1.19 -6.42 7.58
CA LEU A 31 -2.52 -5.98 7.17
C LEU A 31 -3.57 -7.04 7.50
N GLN A 32 -4.68 -6.60 8.09
CA GLN A 32 -5.89 -7.41 8.23
C GLN A 32 -6.84 -7.13 7.05
N VAL A 33 -6.41 -7.50 5.85
CA VAL A 33 -7.23 -7.35 4.64
C VAL A 33 -8.16 -8.55 4.44
N SER A 34 -9.45 -8.25 4.22
CA SER A 34 -10.43 -9.22 3.73
C SER A 34 -10.27 -9.43 2.22
N LYS A 35 -10.86 -10.50 1.66
CA LYS A 35 -10.80 -10.73 0.22
C LYS A 35 -11.66 -9.69 -0.50
N TYR A 36 -11.04 -8.81 -1.29
CA TYR A 36 -11.75 -7.86 -2.14
C TYR A 36 -11.96 -8.45 -3.54
N GLN A 37 -13.18 -8.34 -4.07
CA GLN A 37 -13.47 -8.72 -5.46
C GLN A 37 -13.17 -7.53 -6.37
N GLN A 38 -12.11 -7.65 -7.18
CA GLN A 38 -11.73 -6.69 -8.23
C GLN A 38 -11.66 -5.22 -7.78
N PRO A 39 -10.87 -4.90 -6.73
CA PRO A 39 -10.77 -3.51 -6.27
C PRO A 39 -10.04 -2.65 -7.30
N LYS A 40 -10.30 -1.34 -7.29
CA LYS A 40 -9.46 -0.37 -8.00
C LYS A 40 -8.22 -0.05 -7.16
N LEU A 41 -7.11 0.33 -7.82
CA LEU A 41 -5.88 0.72 -7.11
C LEU A 41 -6.14 1.81 -6.05
N GLU A 42 -6.91 2.84 -6.40
CA GLU A 42 -7.28 3.92 -5.45
C GLU A 42 -7.97 3.41 -4.20
N GLU A 43 -8.93 2.51 -4.36
CA GLU A 43 -9.69 1.95 -3.24
C GLU A 43 -8.77 1.13 -2.33
N MET A 44 -7.82 0.40 -2.91
CA MET A 44 -6.81 -0.33 -2.15
C MET A 44 -5.90 0.63 -1.38
N LEU A 45 -5.40 1.68 -2.01
CA LEU A 45 -4.53 2.67 -1.36
C LEU A 45 -5.27 3.40 -0.23
N ASP A 46 -6.55 3.74 -0.41
CA ASP A 46 -7.38 4.36 0.63
C ASP A 46 -7.61 3.42 1.83
N ILE A 47 -7.86 2.13 1.60
CA ILE A 47 -8.00 1.13 2.67
C ILE A 47 -6.69 0.98 3.44
N LEU A 48 -5.57 0.89 2.73
CA LEU A 48 -4.25 0.78 3.33
C LEU A 48 -3.92 2.04 4.14
N ARG A 49 -4.23 3.22 3.59
CA ARG A 49 -4.05 4.51 4.25
C ARG A 49 -4.85 4.59 5.55
N PHE A 50 -6.11 4.17 5.55
CA PHE A 50 -6.93 4.16 6.77
C PHE A 50 -6.33 3.25 7.86
N SER A 51 -5.68 2.15 7.45
CA SER A 51 -5.14 1.16 8.37
C SER A 51 -3.76 1.54 8.93
N LEU A 52 -2.98 2.31 8.18
CA LEU A 52 -1.56 2.56 8.47
C LEU A 52 -1.19 4.03 8.59
N ASP A 53 -2.13 4.95 8.40
CA ASP A 53 -2.00 6.40 8.58
C ASP A 53 -0.85 7.04 7.78
N PHE A 54 -0.70 6.65 6.51
CA PHE A 54 0.28 7.23 5.58
C PHE A 54 -0.36 8.21 4.60
N GLU A 55 0.47 9.02 3.95
CA GLU A 55 0.10 9.89 2.83
C GLU A 55 0.50 9.26 1.49
N VAL A 56 -0.27 9.56 0.44
CA VAL A 56 0.01 9.10 -0.94
C VAL A 56 0.41 10.30 -1.78
N GLU A 57 1.61 10.27 -2.34
CA GLU A 57 2.08 11.22 -3.33
C GLU A 57 2.19 10.54 -4.70
N ARG A 58 1.62 11.17 -5.74
CA ARG A 58 1.74 10.68 -7.12
C ARG A 58 2.79 11.48 -7.87
N GLN A 59 3.74 10.77 -8.46
CA GLN A 59 4.70 11.31 -9.41
C GLN A 59 4.49 10.63 -10.77
N GLU A 60 5.02 11.22 -11.85
CA GLU A 60 4.70 10.84 -13.23
C GLU A 60 4.81 9.32 -13.51
N GLU A 61 5.78 8.64 -12.90
CA GLU A 61 6.04 7.20 -13.10
C GLU A 61 5.93 6.35 -11.82
N GLN A 62 5.57 6.95 -10.67
CA GLN A 62 5.59 6.24 -9.39
C GLN A 62 4.59 6.79 -8.38
N ILE A 63 4.17 5.91 -7.46
CA ILE A 63 3.35 6.24 -6.30
C ILE A 63 4.24 6.15 -5.07
N ILE A 64 4.29 7.20 -4.26
CA ILE A 64 5.10 7.23 -3.04
C ILE A 64 4.15 7.20 -1.84
N LEU A 65 4.35 6.21 -0.96
CA LEU A 65 3.68 6.10 0.33
C LEU A 65 4.60 6.68 1.40
N ARG A 66 4.16 7.77 2.05
CA ARG A 66 4.96 8.55 3.01
C ARG A 66 4.38 8.61 4.40
N GLY A 67 5.24 8.54 5.41
CA GLY A 67 4.83 8.46 6.81
C GLY A 67 4.06 7.17 7.08
N GLY A 68 3.38 7.11 8.23
CA GLY A 68 2.60 5.94 8.64
C GLY A 68 3.27 5.10 9.72
N THR A 69 2.46 4.27 10.37
CA THR A 69 2.87 3.39 11.46
C THR A 69 2.01 2.14 11.49
N CYS A 70 2.55 1.02 11.98
CA CYS A 70 1.70 -0.10 12.36
C CYS A 70 0.99 0.29 13.66
N GLN A 71 -0.34 0.36 13.65
CA GLN A 71 -1.14 0.44 14.88
C GLN A 71 -1.56 -0.95 15.36
#